data_AF-A0A7S0Q5G4-F1
#
_entry.id   AF-A0A7S0Q5G4-F1
#
_cell.length_a   1.000
_cell.length_b   1.000
_cell.length_c   1.000
_cell.angle_alpha   90.00
_cell.angle_beta   90.00
_cell.angle_gamma   90.00
#
_symmetry.space_group_name_H-M   'P 1'
#
loop_
_entity.id
_entity.type
_entity.pdbx_description
1 polymer ?
#
loop_
_entity_poly.entity_id
_entity_poly.type
_entity_poly.pdbx_seq_one_letter_code
_entity_poly.pdbx_strand_id
1 'polypeptide(L)'
;HPSLRTGVWTANSMLVSSPMQPQPLMHERPSFLAVDDDDDALQAVLLASLCESVPAFAEEAAAAASAAAQKQGAILDTCTVPDRISMPVSLTGYASDATLGDAEKRELQALEDGPLHLRLLKVRGDGHCLFRAMAASLTLSAAWGGNGALSALQNHLQSLREGCADAVVHALFSLLGRTAADAGGAADALNDETLSDAAVAALRGCATAYMRKHAERFLLCCDGEDLESYCTRMEQMRGDDDSFSPAYGGHSEIVALSEVLQMKVEIVDCSGTGEKSAVPVYRLGEHLPAHAPIIYLLRKGPHYHLMLPAQSEGERVVGSDSE
;
A
#
# COMPACT_ATOMS: atom_id res chain seq x y z
N HIS A 1 -7.03 -47.35 -47.88
CA HIS A 1 -5.58 -47.51 -48.08
C HIS A 1 -4.92 -46.13 -48.18
N PRO A 2 -4.32 -45.62 -47.10
CA PRO A 2 -3.55 -44.38 -47.12
C PRO A 2 -2.05 -44.66 -47.30
N SER A 3 -1.37 -43.75 -47.99
CA SER A 3 0.09 -43.76 -48.20
C SER A 3 0.75 -42.91 -47.12
N LEU A 4 1.60 -43.54 -46.33
CA LEU A 4 2.47 -42.94 -45.32
C LEU A 4 3.66 -42.26 -46.00
N ARG A 5 3.90 -40.99 -45.68
CA ARG A 5 5.20 -40.33 -45.89
C ARG A 5 5.82 -40.05 -44.53
N THR A 6 6.98 -40.65 -44.33
CA THR A 6 7.88 -40.49 -43.19
C THR A 6 8.71 -39.22 -43.37
N GLY A 7 8.59 -38.29 -42.41
CA GLY A 7 9.46 -37.13 -42.28
C GLY A 7 10.45 -37.35 -41.14
N VAL A 8 11.74 -37.43 -41.50
CA VAL A 8 12.89 -37.51 -40.59
C VAL A 8 13.12 -36.13 -39.97
N TRP A 9 13.08 -36.04 -38.64
CA TRP A 9 13.53 -34.85 -37.90
C TRP A 9 14.91 -35.13 -37.30
N THR A 10 15.84 -34.26 -37.63
CA THR A 10 17.22 -34.23 -37.14
C THR A 10 17.28 -33.72 -35.70
N ALA A 11 18.07 -34.41 -34.89
CA ALA A 11 18.37 -34.04 -33.51
C ALA A 11 19.24 -32.78 -33.46
N ASN A 12 18.73 -31.70 -32.88
CA ASN A 12 19.54 -30.56 -32.46
C ASN A 12 20.00 -30.78 -31.02
N SER A 13 21.31 -30.98 -30.90
CA SER A 13 22.11 -30.92 -29.68
C SER A 13 21.97 -29.53 -29.05
N MET A 14 21.39 -29.45 -27.84
CA MET A 14 21.50 -28.28 -26.99
C MET A 14 22.49 -28.55 -25.87
N LEU A 15 23.44 -27.64 -25.77
CA LEU A 15 24.54 -27.58 -24.83
C LEU A 15 24.02 -27.52 -23.39
N VAL A 16 24.45 -28.50 -22.60
CA VAL A 16 24.34 -28.50 -21.14
C VAL A 16 25.24 -27.39 -20.59
N SER A 17 24.62 -26.37 -20.00
CA SER A 17 25.33 -25.34 -19.24
C SER A 17 25.44 -25.79 -17.79
N SER A 18 26.68 -25.85 -17.29
CA SER A 18 27.06 -26.28 -15.94
C SER A 18 26.47 -25.43 -14.80
N PRO A 19 26.38 -25.99 -13.58
CA PRO A 19 25.85 -25.30 -12.40
C PRO A 19 26.83 -24.23 -11.89
N MET A 20 26.31 -23.02 -11.64
CA MET A 20 27.01 -21.97 -10.93
C MET A 20 27.23 -22.37 -9.46
N GLN A 21 28.48 -22.30 -9.02
CA GLN A 21 28.85 -22.34 -7.61
C GLN A 21 28.51 -21.00 -6.93
N PRO A 22 28.02 -21.00 -5.68
CA PRO A 22 27.88 -19.78 -4.90
C PRO A 22 29.26 -19.36 -4.36
N GLN A 23 29.69 -18.13 -4.68
CA GLN A 23 30.80 -17.47 -3.98
C GLN A 23 30.28 -16.78 -2.71
N PRO A 24 30.98 -16.86 -1.58
CA PRO A 24 30.65 -16.12 -0.37
C PRO A 24 31.25 -14.72 -0.49
N LEU A 25 30.41 -13.71 -0.74
CA LEU A 25 30.81 -12.31 -0.59
C LEU A 25 30.58 -11.90 0.87
N MET A 26 31.66 -11.91 1.64
CA MET A 26 31.76 -11.21 2.92
C MET A 26 31.62 -9.71 2.66
N HIS A 27 30.44 -9.14 2.90
CA HIS A 27 30.31 -7.70 3.09
C HIS A 27 30.52 -7.41 4.58
N GLU A 28 31.65 -6.76 4.87
CA GLU A 28 31.88 -6.06 6.12
C GLU A 28 30.74 -5.05 6.33
N ARG A 29 30.09 -5.15 7.48
CA ARG A 29 29.10 -4.18 7.95
C ARG A 29 29.79 -2.83 8.13
N PRO A 30 29.30 -1.73 7.53
CA PRO A 30 29.55 -0.43 8.12
C PRO A 30 28.82 -0.42 9.47
N SER A 31 29.58 -0.18 10.55
CA SER A 31 28.99 0.23 11.83
C SER A 31 28.04 1.38 11.57
N PHE A 32 26.75 1.15 11.81
CA PHE A 32 25.79 2.23 11.97
C PHE A 32 26.29 3.09 13.14
N LEU A 33 26.79 4.28 12.79
CA LEU A 33 26.98 5.35 13.74
C LEU A 33 25.61 5.63 14.35
N ALA A 34 25.54 5.60 15.68
CA ALA A 34 24.45 6.18 16.43
C ALA A 34 24.33 7.66 16.02
N VAL A 35 23.30 7.97 15.24
CA VAL A 35 22.91 9.33 14.87
C VAL A 35 21.51 9.48 15.43
N ASP A 36 21.39 9.78 16.73
CA ASP A 36 20.12 10.16 17.36
C ASP A 36 20.33 11.05 18.61
N ASP A 37 21.52 11.08 19.23
CA ASP A 37 21.75 11.94 20.41
C ASP A 37 22.04 13.43 20.07
N ASP A 38 22.48 13.73 18.85
CA ASP A 38 22.87 15.09 18.46
C ASP A 38 21.65 16.00 18.15
N ASP A 39 20.54 15.43 17.68
CA ASP A 39 19.31 16.17 17.40
C ASP A 39 18.56 16.52 18.70
N ASP A 40 18.58 15.64 19.70
CA ASP A 40 18.05 15.92 21.04
C ASP A 40 18.88 17.00 21.75
N ALA A 41 20.20 16.96 21.60
CA ALA A 41 21.09 18.00 22.12
C ALA A 41 20.85 19.34 21.41
N LEU A 42 20.67 19.34 20.09
CA LEU A 42 20.39 20.56 19.32
C LEU A 42 19.01 21.14 19.65
N GLN A 43 18.00 20.29 19.81
CA GLN A 43 16.66 20.68 20.23
C GLN A 43 16.67 21.21 21.66
N ALA A 44 17.40 20.58 22.58
CA ALA A 44 17.58 21.07 23.95
C ALA A 44 18.34 22.40 23.99
N VAL A 45 19.36 22.61 23.16
CA VAL A 45 20.09 23.88 23.04
C VAL A 45 19.21 24.97 22.42
N LEU A 46 18.40 24.66 21.41
CA LEU A 46 17.43 25.61 20.84
C LEU A 46 16.36 26.00 21.87
N LEU A 47 15.82 25.03 22.62
CA LEU A 47 14.87 25.29 23.70
C LEU A 47 15.51 26.08 24.86
N ALA A 48 16.75 25.77 25.24
CA ALA A 48 17.50 26.49 26.26
C ALA A 48 17.83 27.92 25.82
N SER A 49 18.22 28.12 24.55
CA SER A 49 18.53 29.44 23.99
C SER A 49 17.27 30.32 23.87
N LEU A 50 16.12 29.72 23.62
CA LEU A 50 14.82 30.40 23.71
C LEU A 50 14.47 30.78 25.16
N CYS A 51 14.90 30.00 26.15
CA CYS A 51 14.63 30.22 27.57
C CYS A 51 15.62 31.20 28.25
N GLU A 52 16.87 31.33 27.79
CA GLU A 52 17.91 32.15 28.43
C GLU A 52 17.73 33.67 28.24
N SER A 53 16.74 34.12 27.46
CA SER A 53 16.52 35.53 27.14
C SER A 53 15.35 36.21 27.88
N VAL A 54 14.78 35.60 28.92
CA VAL A 54 13.65 36.20 29.69
C VAL A 54 14.07 36.58 31.12
N PRO A 55 14.40 37.86 31.39
CA PRO A 55 14.61 38.33 32.76
C PRO A 55 13.27 38.52 33.49
N ALA A 56 13.22 38.07 34.75
CA ALA A 56 12.35 38.49 35.85
C ALA A 56 10.80 38.38 35.75
N PHE A 57 10.21 38.02 34.60
CA PHE A 57 8.76 37.84 34.44
C PHE A 57 8.35 36.36 34.31
N ALA A 58 8.92 35.48 35.13
CA ALA A 58 8.69 34.03 35.04
C ALA A 58 7.20 33.65 35.16
N GLU A 59 6.42 34.39 35.93
CA GLU A 59 4.99 34.15 36.14
C GLU A 59 4.14 34.59 34.92
N GLU A 60 4.49 35.72 34.29
CA GLU A 60 3.82 36.23 33.09
C GLU A 60 4.20 35.40 31.84
N ALA A 61 5.45 34.94 31.75
CA ALA A 61 5.91 34.02 30.72
C ALA A 61 5.25 32.63 30.85
N ALA A 62 5.06 32.11 32.07
CA ALA A 62 4.34 30.86 32.30
C ALA A 62 2.86 30.98 31.92
N ALA A 63 2.21 32.10 32.25
CA ALA A 63 0.83 32.37 31.85
C ALA A 63 0.69 32.50 30.32
N ALA A 64 1.63 33.18 29.66
CA ALA A 64 1.66 33.29 28.20
C ALA A 64 1.91 31.94 27.51
N ALA A 65 2.82 31.11 28.04
CA ALA A 65 3.08 29.76 27.54
C ALA A 65 1.86 28.83 27.72
N SER A 66 1.18 28.91 28.86
CA SER A 66 -0.07 28.17 29.10
C SER A 66 -1.19 28.61 28.15
N ALA A 67 -1.35 29.92 27.92
CA ALA A 67 -2.31 30.46 26.97
C ALA A 67 -1.97 30.07 25.52
N ALA A 68 -0.68 30.02 25.15
CA ALA A 68 -0.22 29.55 23.85
C ALA A 68 -0.48 28.05 23.66
N ALA A 69 -0.23 27.22 24.68
CA ALA A 69 -0.53 25.79 24.66
C ALA A 69 -2.04 25.53 24.55
N GLN A 70 -2.88 26.28 25.28
CA GLN A 70 -4.34 26.20 25.15
C GLN A 70 -4.82 26.64 23.77
N LYS A 71 -4.21 27.68 23.19
CA LYS A 71 -4.53 28.14 21.83
C LYS A 71 -4.09 27.14 20.78
N GLN A 72 -2.94 26.48 20.95
CA GLN A 72 -2.50 25.39 20.08
C GLN A 72 -3.40 24.16 20.21
N GLY A 73 -3.81 23.79 21.43
CA GLY A 73 -4.80 22.74 21.68
C GLY A 73 -6.11 23.03 20.95
N ALA A 74 -6.64 24.25 21.08
CA ALA A 74 -7.84 24.67 20.36
C ALA A 74 -7.69 24.66 18.83
N ILE A 75 -6.49 24.95 18.30
CA ILE A 75 -6.22 24.83 16.86
C ILE A 75 -6.18 23.36 16.43
N LEU A 76 -5.55 22.49 17.22
CA LEU A 76 -5.51 21.05 16.95
C LEU A 76 -6.89 20.41 17.05
N ASP A 77 -7.74 20.86 17.98
CA ASP A 77 -9.13 20.45 18.11
C ASP A 77 -9.97 20.85 16.88
N THR A 78 -9.54 21.86 16.12
CA THR A 78 -10.16 22.25 14.85
C THR A 78 -9.58 21.55 13.62
N CYS A 79 -8.48 20.80 13.77
CA CYS A 79 -7.93 20.01 12.67
C CYS A 79 -8.89 18.86 12.34
N THR A 80 -9.54 18.94 11.19
CA THR A 80 -10.37 17.86 10.67
C THR A 80 -9.48 16.65 10.37
N VAL A 81 -9.76 15.52 11.00
CA VAL A 81 -9.08 14.26 10.69
C VAL A 81 -9.33 13.93 9.22
N PRO A 82 -8.29 13.80 8.37
CA PRO A 82 -8.47 13.54 6.95
C PRO A 82 -9.24 12.25 6.70
N ASP A 83 -10.03 12.15 5.65
CA ASP A 83 -10.74 10.92 5.29
C ASP A 83 -9.82 9.69 5.25
N ARG A 84 -10.37 8.50 5.53
CA ARG A 84 -9.63 7.24 5.47
C ARG A 84 -9.19 6.94 4.03
N ILE A 85 -10.07 7.25 3.07
CA ILE A 85 -9.83 7.24 1.63
C ILE A 85 -10.37 8.57 1.09
N SER A 86 -9.53 9.36 0.44
CA SER A 86 -9.95 10.62 -0.18
C SER A 86 -10.73 10.39 -1.47
N MET A 87 -11.40 11.44 -1.94
CA MET A 87 -11.83 11.51 -3.33
C MET A 87 -10.65 11.38 -4.30
N PRO A 88 -10.88 10.88 -5.52
CA PRO A 88 -9.86 10.83 -6.57
C PRO A 88 -9.29 12.22 -6.87
N VAL A 89 -7.96 12.29 -6.96
CA VAL A 89 -7.22 13.49 -7.33
C VAL A 89 -6.25 13.19 -8.48
N SER A 90 -5.85 14.25 -9.17
CA SER A 90 -4.81 14.18 -10.20
C SER A 90 -3.47 13.73 -9.60
N LEU A 91 -2.75 12.85 -10.29
CA LEU A 91 -1.42 12.40 -9.89
C LEU A 91 -0.41 13.56 -9.98
N THR A 92 -0.57 14.43 -10.98
CA THR A 92 0.28 15.61 -11.19
C THR A 92 0.01 16.71 -10.15
N GLY A 93 -1.26 16.87 -9.77
CA GLY A 93 -1.65 17.70 -8.62
C GLY A 93 -0.99 17.19 -7.34
N TYR A 94 -1.08 15.90 -7.06
CA TYR A 94 -0.38 15.29 -5.93
C TYR A 94 1.14 15.48 -5.99
N ALA A 95 1.76 15.27 -7.15
CA ALA A 95 3.21 15.40 -7.31
C ALA A 95 3.72 16.82 -6.98
N SER A 96 2.90 17.83 -7.28
CA SER A 96 3.16 19.22 -6.96
C SER A 96 3.04 19.49 -5.46
N ASP A 97 1.96 19.03 -4.83
CA ASP A 97 1.73 19.16 -3.37
C ASP A 97 2.78 18.42 -2.55
N ALA A 98 3.18 17.25 -3.01
CA ALA A 98 4.11 16.34 -2.35
C ALA A 98 5.58 16.72 -2.53
N THR A 99 5.86 17.85 -3.20
CA THR A 99 7.19 18.37 -3.52
C THR A 99 8.11 17.30 -4.12
N LEU A 100 7.58 16.50 -5.05
CA LEU A 100 8.37 15.44 -5.69
C LEU A 100 9.38 16.01 -6.70
N GLY A 101 10.42 15.23 -6.99
CA GLY A 101 11.40 15.56 -8.02
C GLY A 101 10.81 15.52 -9.43
N ASP A 102 11.56 16.06 -10.39
CA ASP A 102 11.09 16.16 -11.78
C ASP A 102 11.00 14.80 -12.48
N ALA A 103 11.74 13.79 -12.02
CA ALA A 103 11.61 12.42 -12.51
C ALA A 103 10.29 11.81 -12.05
N GLU A 104 9.95 11.95 -10.76
CA GLU A 104 8.68 11.50 -10.20
C GLU A 104 7.49 12.18 -10.85
N LYS A 105 7.53 13.52 -11.02
CA LYS A 105 6.47 14.26 -11.69
C LYS A 105 6.23 13.76 -13.11
N ARG A 106 7.29 13.49 -13.88
CA ARG A 106 7.18 12.97 -15.25
C ARG A 106 6.57 11.58 -15.29
N GLU A 107 6.98 10.68 -14.38
CA GLU A 107 6.41 9.34 -14.32
C GLU A 107 4.92 9.39 -13.93
N LEU A 108 4.57 10.18 -12.93
CA LEU A 108 3.18 10.35 -12.49
C LEU A 108 2.30 10.99 -13.57
N GLN A 109 2.83 11.95 -14.32
CA GLN A 109 2.17 12.49 -15.52
C GLN A 109 1.97 11.38 -16.58
N ALA A 110 2.98 10.56 -16.84
CA ALA A 110 2.87 9.48 -17.84
C ALA A 110 1.83 8.41 -17.46
N LEU A 111 1.64 8.15 -16.16
CA LEU A 111 0.59 7.25 -15.66
C LEU A 111 -0.82 7.86 -15.77
N GLU A 112 -0.94 9.17 -15.56
CA GLU A 112 -2.19 9.93 -15.70
C GLU A 112 -2.61 10.09 -17.17
N ASP A 113 -1.65 10.35 -18.06
CA ASP A 113 -1.89 10.48 -19.50
C ASP A 113 -1.91 9.12 -20.22
N GLY A 114 -1.46 8.06 -19.54
CA GLY A 114 -1.40 6.71 -20.06
C GLY A 114 -2.77 6.08 -20.32
N PRO A 115 -2.82 4.88 -20.91
CA PRO A 115 -4.07 4.25 -21.36
C PRO A 115 -5.07 3.94 -20.24
N LEU A 116 -4.58 3.80 -19.00
CA LEU A 116 -5.42 3.54 -17.82
C LEU A 116 -5.95 4.83 -17.18
N HIS A 117 -5.41 5.99 -17.54
CA HIS A 117 -5.73 7.29 -16.95
C HIS A 117 -5.78 7.23 -15.42
N LEU A 118 -4.69 6.82 -14.77
CA LEU A 118 -4.71 6.56 -13.33
C LEU A 118 -4.99 7.84 -12.53
N ARG A 119 -5.85 7.73 -11.52
CA ARG A 119 -6.14 8.76 -10.51
C ARG A 119 -5.66 8.29 -9.15
N LEU A 120 -5.22 9.22 -8.31
CA LEU A 120 -4.76 8.93 -6.96
C LEU A 120 -5.91 9.08 -5.97
N LEU A 121 -6.05 8.12 -5.05
CA LEU A 121 -6.83 8.28 -3.84
C LEU A 121 -5.85 8.28 -2.67
N LYS A 122 -5.79 9.39 -1.94
CA LYS A 122 -4.97 9.50 -0.73
C LYS A 122 -5.58 8.61 0.34
N VAL A 123 -4.72 7.88 1.03
CA VAL A 123 -5.11 6.98 2.12
C VAL A 123 -4.63 7.62 3.42
N ARG A 124 -5.39 7.53 4.50
CA ARG A 124 -4.96 8.05 5.80
C ARG A 124 -3.70 7.32 6.29
N GLY A 125 -2.74 8.08 6.81
CA GLY A 125 -1.51 7.56 7.42
C GLY A 125 -1.72 7.10 8.86
N ASP A 126 -2.52 6.04 9.06
CA ASP A 126 -2.88 5.50 10.38
C ASP A 126 -2.24 4.12 10.66
N GLY A 127 -1.16 3.76 9.96
CA GLY A 127 -0.54 2.43 10.03
C GLY A 127 -1.28 1.33 9.26
N HIS A 128 -2.49 1.59 8.74
CA HIS A 128 -3.28 0.61 7.98
C HIS A 128 -3.28 0.84 6.47
N CYS A 129 -2.51 1.82 5.98
CA CYS A 129 -2.59 2.32 4.61
C CYS A 129 -2.48 1.24 3.52
N LEU A 130 -1.57 0.25 3.64
CA LEU A 130 -1.46 -0.84 2.66
C LEU A 130 -2.77 -1.62 2.54
N PHE A 131 -3.23 -2.18 3.65
CA PHE A 131 -4.42 -3.02 3.68
C PHE A 131 -5.67 -2.24 3.28
N ARG A 132 -5.75 -0.96 3.69
CA ARG A 132 -6.85 -0.07 3.33
C ARG A 132 -6.84 0.27 1.84
N ALA A 133 -5.68 0.50 1.25
CA ALA A 133 -5.52 0.70 -0.20
C ALA A 133 -5.95 -0.54 -0.98
N MET A 134 -5.57 -1.75 -0.53
CA MET A 134 -5.98 -3.00 -1.18
C MET A 134 -7.49 -3.26 -1.06
N ALA A 135 -8.08 -3.05 0.12
CA ALA A 135 -9.52 -3.14 0.32
C ALA A 135 -10.26 -2.15 -0.60
N ALA A 136 -9.84 -0.88 -0.59
CA ALA A 136 -10.40 0.16 -1.45
C ALA A 136 -10.24 -0.18 -2.93
N SER A 137 -9.11 -0.74 -3.36
CA SER A 137 -8.90 -1.15 -4.75
C SER A 137 -9.94 -2.16 -5.21
N LEU A 138 -10.21 -3.19 -4.40
CA LEU A 138 -11.15 -4.25 -4.75
C LEU A 138 -12.59 -3.75 -4.72
N THR A 139 -12.95 -3.02 -3.67
CA THR A 139 -14.30 -2.48 -3.47
C THR A 139 -14.63 -1.43 -4.52
N LEU A 140 -13.80 -0.41 -4.70
CA LEU A 140 -14.07 0.67 -5.64
C LEU A 140 -14.06 0.17 -7.08
N SER A 141 -13.11 -0.69 -7.48
CA SER A 141 -13.10 -1.25 -8.84
C SER A 141 -14.37 -2.04 -9.16
N ALA A 142 -14.89 -2.81 -8.19
CA ALA A 142 -16.15 -3.54 -8.36
C ALA A 142 -17.38 -2.60 -8.38
N ALA A 143 -17.42 -1.60 -7.51
CA ALA A 143 -18.52 -0.63 -7.47
C ALA A 143 -18.56 0.21 -8.76
N TRP A 144 -17.40 0.61 -9.25
CA TRP A 144 -17.26 1.41 -10.46
C TRP A 144 -17.51 0.65 -11.76
N GLY A 145 -17.00 -0.58 -11.86
CA GLY A 145 -17.25 -1.44 -13.03
C GLY A 145 -18.68 -2.00 -13.11
N GLY A 146 -19.52 -1.71 -12.10
CA GLY A 146 -20.92 -2.12 -12.04
C GLY A 146 -21.13 -3.62 -11.83
N ASN A 147 -22.33 -4.11 -12.14
CA ASN A 147 -22.74 -5.48 -11.81
C ASN A 147 -21.82 -6.56 -12.39
N GLY A 148 -21.27 -6.34 -13.60
CA GLY A 148 -20.34 -7.28 -14.23
C GLY A 148 -19.03 -7.41 -13.47
N ALA A 149 -18.42 -6.28 -13.09
CA ALA A 149 -17.19 -6.27 -12.30
C ALA A 149 -17.43 -6.83 -10.89
N LEU A 150 -18.57 -6.51 -10.28
CA LEU A 150 -18.98 -7.09 -9.00
C LEU A 150 -19.12 -8.61 -9.08
N SER A 151 -19.82 -9.15 -10.08
CA SER A 151 -19.96 -10.59 -10.28
C SER A 151 -18.61 -11.25 -10.58
N ALA A 152 -17.72 -10.59 -11.34
CA ALA A 152 -16.38 -11.07 -11.58
C ALA A 152 -15.56 -11.15 -10.28
N LEU A 153 -15.60 -10.10 -9.44
CA LEU A 153 -14.97 -10.10 -8.12
C LEU A 153 -15.56 -11.18 -7.21
N GLN A 154 -16.88 -11.34 -7.19
CA GLN A 154 -17.57 -12.42 -6.47
C GLN A 154 -17.06 -13.79 -6.88
N ASN A 155 -17.05 -14.08 -8.17
CA ASN A 155 -16.60 -15.37 -8.70
C ASN A 155 -15.12 -15.60 -8.40
N HIS A 156 -14.29 -14.57 -8.55
CA HIS A 156 -12.87 -14.62 -8.20
C HIS A 156 -12.69 -14.97 -6.73
N LEU A 157 -13.25 -14.19 -5.82
CA LEU A 157 -13.09 -14.40 -4.38
C LEU A 157 -13.70 -15.74 -3.91
N GLN A 158 -14.83 -16.16 -4.49
CA GLN A 158 -15.42 -17.48 -4.19
C GLN A 158 -14.60 -18.65 -4.73
N SER A 159 -13.74 -18.44 -5.74
CA SER A 159 -12.84 -19.48 -6.26
C SER A 159 -11.65 -19.70 -5.33
N LEU A 160 -11.28 -18.70 -4.52
CA LEU A 160 -10.15 -18.71 -3.60
C LEU A 160 -10.44 -19.43 -2.27
N ARG A 161 -11.25 -20.51 -2.27
CA ARG A 161 -11.72 -21.20 -1.04
C ARG A 161 -10.63 -21.84 -0.16
N GLU A 162 -9.38 -21.44 -0.30
CA GLU A 162 -8.31 -21.76 0.64
C GLU A 162 -8.26 -20.76 1.81
N GLY A 163 -8.55 -21.25 3.02
CA GLY A 163 -8.31 -20.53 4.27
C GLY A 163 -9.05 -19.20 4.42
N CYS A 164 -8.49 -18.31 5.23
CA CYS A 164 -8.86 -16.93 5.61
C CYS A 164 -9.56 -16.01 4.56
N ALA A 165 -9.70 -16.41 3.30
CA ALA A 165 -10.42 -15.70 2.26
C ALA A 165 -11.90 -15.43 2.60
N ASP A 166 -12.57 -16.29 3.36
CA ASP A 166 -13.99 -16.10 3.72
C ASP A 166 -14.24 -14.82 4.54
N ALA A 167 -13.32 -14.48 5.45
CA ALA A 167 -13.40 -13.25 6.23
C ALA A 167 -13.20 -12.01 5.35
N VAL A 168 -12.25 -12.09 4.41
CA VAL A 168 -11.97 -11.02 3.42
C VAL A 168 -13.18 -10.82 2.51
N VAL A 169 -13.72 -11.91 1.95
CA VAL A 169 -14.95 -11.94 1.16
C VAL A 169 -16.06 -11.21 1.91
N HIS A 170 -16.35 -11.62 3.15
CA HIS A 170 -17.43 -11.04 3.93
C HIS A 170 -17.22 -9.54 4.21
N ALA A 171 -16.01 -9.13 4.57
CA ALA A 171 -15.70 -7.73 4.83
C ALA A 171 -15.79 -6.86 3.56
N LEU A 172 -15.27 -7.33 2.43
CA LEU A 172 -15.36 -6.62 1.15
C LEU A 172 -16.81 -6.50 0.65
N PHE A 173 -17.63 -7.54 0.83
CA PHE A 173 -19.06 -7.47 0.51
C PHE A 173 -19.84 -6.55 1.45
N SER A 174 -19.40 -6.43 2.71
CA SER A 174 -19.99 -5.47 3.64
C SER A 174 -19.70 -4.02 3.21
N LEU A 175 -18.51 -3.75 2.68
CA LEU A 175 -18.15 -2.44 2.10
C LEU A 175 -18.94 -2.12 0.82
N LEU A 176 -19.21 -3.13 -0.01
CA LEU A 176 -20.05 -2.97 -1.21
C LEU A 176 -21.54 -2.78 -0.87
N GLY A 177 -21.95 -3.07 0.36
CA GLY A 177 -23.31 -2.93 0.83
C GLY A 177 -24.32 -3.79 0.05
N ARG A 178 -25.55 -3.29 -0.07
CA ARG A 178 -26.64 -3.97 -0.79
C ARG A 178 -26.75 -3.59 -2.26
N THR A 179 -26.02 -2.57 -2.69
CA THR A 179 -26.18 -1.94 -4.00
C THR A 179 -24.98 -2.27 -4.88
N ALA A 180 -25.23 -3.11 -5.86
CA ALA A 180 -24.30 -3.24 -6.97
C ALA A 180 -24.25 -1.89 -7.72
N ALA A 181 -23.04 -1.47 -8.11
CA ALA A 181 -22.79 -0.23 -8.86
C ALA A 181 -22.97 1.10 -8.10
N ASP A 182 -22.86 1.12 -6.76
CA ASP A 182 -22.92 2.36 -5.97
C ASP A 182 -21.54 2.78 -5.48
N ALA A 183 -20.82 3.54 -6.30
CA ALA A 183 -19.49 4.03 -5.96
C ALA A 183 -19.48 5.04 -4.81
N GLY A 184 -20.53 5.87 -4.70
CA GLY A 184 -20.67 6.81 -3.58
C GLY A 184 -20.85 6.07 -2.27
N GLY A 185 -21.78 5.11 -2.22
CA GLY A 185 -21.99 4.26 -1.06
C GLY A 185 -20.76 3.42 -0.68
N ALA A 186 -20.01 2.92 -1.67
CA ALA A 186 -18.75 2.22 -1.43
C ALA A 186 -17.66 3.13 -0.83
N ALA A 187 -17.53 4.37 -1.32
CA ALA A 187 -16.60 5.36 -0.77
C ALA A 187 -16.99 5.78 0.65
N ASP A 188 -18.28 5.96 0.92
CA ASP A 188 -18.80 6.24 2.26
C ASP A 188 -18.51 5.07 3.22
N ALA A 189 -18.74 3.82 2.78
CA ALA A 189 -18.45 2.63 3.58
C ALA A 189 -16.95 2.45 3.85
N LEU A 190 -16.07 2.82 2.90
CA LEU A 190 -14.63 2.83 3.10
C LEU A 190 -14.16 3.91 4.09
N ASN A 191 -14.98 4.94 4.30
CA ASN A 191 -14.73 5.98 5.30
C ASN A 191 -15.44 5.72 6.64
N ASP A 192 -16.42 4.82 6.68
CA ASP A 192 -16.95 4.27 7.93
C ASP A 192 -15.86 3.50 8.67
N GLU A 193 -15.57 3.90 9.91
CA GLU A 193 -14.51 3.32 10.72
C GLU A 193 -14.69 1.82 10.96
N THR A 194 -15.92 1.39 11.24
CA THR A 194 -16.18 -0.01 11.61
C THR A 194 -16.02 -0.91 10.40
N LEU A 195 -16.64 -0.55 9.27
CA LEU A 195 -16.57 -1.35 8.04
C LEU A 195 -15.16 -1.36 7.46
N SER A 196 -14.49 -0.20 7.43
CA SER A 196 -13.16 -0.06 6.86
C SER A 196 -12.11 -0.79 7.71
N ASP A 197 -12.17 -0.68 9.04
CA ASP A 197 -11.24 -1.41 9.93
C ASP A 197 -11.52 -2.92 9.93
N ALA A 198 -12.77 -3.36 9.75
CA ALA A 198 -13.08 -4.78 9.59
C ALA A 198 -12.44 -5.38 8.31
N ALA A 199 -12.46 -4.64 7.20
CA ALA A 199 -11.79 -5.07 5.97
C ALA A 199 -10.26 -5.10 6.12
N VAL A 200 -9.68 -4.11 6.79
CA VAL A 200 -8.24 -4.11 7.12
C VAL A 200 -7.88 -5.30 8.00
N ALA A 201 -8.65 -5.58 9.05
CA ALA A 201 -8.41 -6.71 9.95
C ALA A 201 -8.49 -8.06 9.21
N ALA A 202 -9.48 -8.22 8.33
CA ALA A 202 -9.62 -9.41 7.51
C ALA A 202 -8.42 -9.61 6.58
N LEU A 203 -7.93 -8.56 5.93
CA LEU A 203 -6.75 -8.63 5.07
C LEU A 203 -5.46 -8.90 5.86
N ARG A 204 -5.30 -8.30 7.06
CA ARG A 204 -4.18 -8.61 7.97
C ARG A 204 -4.15 -10.08 8.34
N GLY A 205 -5.27 -10.59 8.85
CA GLY A 205 -5.41 -12.02 9.19
C GLY A 205 -5.21 -12.94 7.99
N CYS A 206 -5.58 -12.50 6.78
CA CYS A 206 -5.37 -13.25 5.56
C CYS A 206 -3.89 -13.34 5.17
N ALA A 207 -3.17 -12.21 5.22
CA ALA A 207 -1.74 -12.16 4.97
C ALA A 207 -0.96 -13.05 5.95
N THR A 208 -1.21 -12.90 7.25
CA THR A 208 -0.51 -13.63 8.30
C THR A 208 -0.83 -15.12 8.29
N ALA A 209 -2.07 -15.52 8.01
CA ALA A 209 -2.42 -16.93 7.82
C ALA A 209 -1.66 -17.56 6.64
N TYR A 210 -1.53 -16.83 5.52
CA TYR A 210 -0.72 -17.29 4.40
C TYR A 210 0.77 -17.39 4.78
N MET A 211 1.31 -16.38 5.46
CA MET A 211 2.70 -16.37 5.90
C MET A 211 3.02 -17.53 6.84
N ARG A 212 2.15 -17.83 7.81
CA ARG A 212 2.29 -18.99 8.71
C ARG A 212 2.24 -20.33 7.96
N LYS A 213 1.34 -20.47 6.97
CA LYS A 213 1.24 -21.67 6.13
C LYS A 213 2.50 -21.90 5.30
N HIS A 214 3.21 -20.84 4.96
CA HIS A 214 4.40 -20.84 4.12
C HIS A 214 5.62 -20.29 4.87
N ALA A 215 5.75 -20.67 6.16
CA ALA A 215 6.70 -20.05 7.08
C ALA A 215 8.13 -19.99 6.55
N GLU A 216 8.60 -21.06 5.89
CA GLU A 216 9.93 -21.18 5.31
C GLU A 216 10.29 -20.05 4.34
N ARG A 217 9.29 -19.48 3.66
CA ARG A 217 9.46 -18.35 2.72
C ARG A 217 9.64 -17.01 3.45
N PHE A 218 9.08 -16.88 4.65
CA PHE A 218 8.97 -15.60 5.37
C PHE A 218 9.88 -15.50 6.61
N LEU A 219 10.63 -16.55 6.95
CA LEU A 219 11.53 -16.54 8.12
C LEU A 219 12.51 -15.36 8.15
N LEU A 220 13.00 -14.92 6.98
CA LEU A 220 13.98 -13.83 6.88
C LEU A 220 13.36 -12.44 6.85
N CYS A 221 12.03 -12.34 6.87
CA CYS A 221 11.31 -11.08 6.77
C CYS A 221 11.05 -10.40 8.12
N CYS A 222 11.41 -11.06 9.23
CA CYS A 222 10.93 -10.71 10.56
C CYS A 222 11.92 -9.86 11.38
N ASP A 223 12.86 -9.13 10.76
CA ASP A 223 13.78 -8.15 11.40
C ASP A 223 14.34 -8.52 12.81
N GLY A 224 14.66 -9.80 13.04
CA GLY A 224 15.24 -10.29 14.29
C GLY A 224 14.25 -10.82 15.33
N GLU A 225 12.93 -10.74 15.10
CA GLU A 225 11.93 -11.52 15.82
C GLU A 225 11.59 -12.83 15.09
N ASP A 226 10.91 -13.75 15.78
CA ASP A 226 10.38 -14.95 15.14
C ASP A 226 9.09 -14.65 14.36
N LEU A 227 8.78 -15.50 13.38
CA LEU A 227 7.64 -15.29 12.47
C LEU A 227 6.29 -15.26 13.19
N GLU A 228 6.12 -15.99 14.28
CA GLU A 228 4.84 -16.02 15.00
C GLU A 228 4.60 -14.72 15.76
N SER A 229 5.65 -14.20 16.42
CA SER A 229 5.62 -12.87 17.04
C SER A 229 5.32 -11.77 16.01
N TYR A 230 6.00 -11.82 14.86
CA TYR A 230 5.75 -10.90 13.74
C TYR A 230 4.29 -10.95 13.27
N CYS A 231 3.76 -12.15 13.01
CA CYS A 231 2.39 -12.33 12.53
C CYS A 231 1.35 -11.88 13.56
N THR A 232 1.57 -12.20 14.84
CA THR A 232 0.69 -11.76 15.94
C THR A 232 0.64 -10.24 16.03
N ARG A 233 1.79 -9.57 15.93
CA ARG A 233 1.88 -8.10 15.92
C ARG A 233 1.23 -7.49 14.68
N MET A 234 1.35 -8.15 13.52
CA MET A 234 0.73 -7.70 12.27
C MET A 234 -0.81 -7.80 12.29
N GLU A 235 -1.38 -8.74 13.06
CA GLU A 235 -2.83 -8.89 13.24
C GLU A 235 -3.46 -7.82 14.15
N GLN A 236 -2.66 -7.18 15.01
CA GLN A 236 -3.16 -6.19 15.96
C GLN A 236 -3.62 -4.92 15.25
N MET A 237 -4.89 -4.57 15.47
CA MET A 237 -5.51 -3.35 14.91
C MET A 237 -5.34 -2.14 15.81
N ARG A 238 -5.40 -2.35 17.13
CA ARG A 238 -5.32 -1.33 18.18
C ARG A 238 -4.64 -1.95 19.40
N GLY A 239 -4.07 -1.11 20.26
CA GLY A 239 -3.52 -1.51 21.55
C GLY A 239 -4.23 -0.79 22.68
N ASP A 240 -3.97 -1.23 23.90
CA ASP A 240 -4.59 -0.70 25.12
C ASP A 240 -3.94 0.61 25.60
N ASP A 241 -2.84 1.03 24.98
CA ASP A 241 -2.05 2.20 25.34
C ASP A 241 -2.00 3.21 24.19
N ASP A 242 -1.94 4.50 24.53
CA ASP A 242 -1.83 5.63 23.60
C ASP A 242 -0.51 5.58 22.80
N SER A 243 0.47 4.80 23.26
CA SER A 243 1.74 4.54 22.56
C SER A 243 1.64 3.48 21.45
N PHE A 244 0.50 2.80 21.31
CA PHE A 244 0.35 1.75 20.32
C PHE A 244 0.36 2.32 18.89
N SER A 245 1.28 1.80 18.07
CA SER A 245 1.26 2.00 16.63
C SER A 245 1.00 0.66 15.94
N PRO A 246 -0.04 0.56 15.08
CA PRO A 246 -0.23 -0.62 14.24
C PRO A 246 1.03 -0.92 13.42
N ALA A 247 1.34 -2.20 13.23
CA ALA A 247 2.43 -2.60 12.34
C ALA A 247 2.10 -2.18 10.89
N TYR A 248 3.03 -1.47 10.26
CA TYR A 248 2.94 -1.11 8.85
C TYR A 248 3.12 -2.35 7.99
N GLY A 249 2.24 -2.53 7.01
CA GLY A 249 2.41 -3.56 5.99
C GLY A 249 3.54 -3.20 5.03
N GLY A 250 4.31 -4.21 4.62
CA GLY A 250 5.47 -4.07 3.75
C GLY A 250 5.47 -5.11 2.63
N HIS A 251 6.66 -5.44 2.14
CA HIS A 251 6.84 -6.35 1.01
C HIS A 251 6.25 -7.75 1.29
N SER A 252 6.46 -8.29 2.49
CA SER A 252 6.01 -9.62 2.90
C SER A 252 4.49 -9.76 2.83
N GLU A 253 3.76 -8.76 3.33
CA GLU A 253 2.30 -8.73 3.34
C GLU A 253 1.77 -8.60 1.92
N ILE A 254 2.40 -7.78 1.06
CA ILE A 254 2.00 -7.64 -0.35
C ILE A 254 2.21 -8.95 -1.09
N VAL A 255 3.33 -9.65 -0.87
CA VAL A 255 3.57 -10.97 -1.44
C VAL A 255 2.51 -11.95 -0.95
N ALA A 256 2.27 -12.03 0.35
CA ALA A 256 1.28 -12.94 0.92
C ALA A 256 -0.13 -12.69 0.36
N LEU A 257 -0.55 -11.42 0.28
CA LEU A 257 -1.85 -11.03 -0.25
C LEU A 257 -1.96 -11.25 -1.76
N SER A 258 -0.90 -10.98 -2.52
CA SER A 258 -0.83 -11.25 -3.97
C SER A 258 -1.06 -12.74 -4.26
N GLU A 259 -0.43 -13.61 -3.47
CA GLU A 259 -0.53 -15.06 -3.65
C GLU A 259 -1.88 -15.61 -3.18
N VAL A 260 -2.31 -15.27 -1.97
CA VAL A 260 -3.57 -15.81 -1.42
C VAL A 260 -4.80 -15.28 -2.15
N LEU A 261 -4.75 -14.02 -2.62
CA LEU A 261 -5.85 -13.40 -3.35
C LEU A 261 -5.71 -13.53 -4.87
N GLN A 262 -4.67 -14.22 -5.37
CA GLN A 262 -4.38 -14.43 -6.79
C GLN A 262 -4.50 -13.13 -7.60
N MET A 263 -3.82 -12.09 -7.13
CA MET A 263 -3.81 -10.76 -7.74
C MET A 263 -2.39 -10.25 -7.91
N LYS A 264 -2.18 -9.44 -8.94
CA LYS A 264 -0.93 -8.74 -9.20
C LYS A 264 -0.94 -7.40 -8.51
N VAL A 265 0.25 -6.92 -8.13
CA VAL A 265 0.42 -5.60 -7.53
C VAL A 265 1.54 -4.86 -8.26
N GLU A 266 1.24 -3.66 -8.74
CA GLU A 266 2.23 -2.74 -9.27
C GLU A 266 2.39 -1.54 -8.33
N ILE A 267 3.63 -1.27 -7.91
CA ILE A 267 3.95 -0.22 -6.95
C ILE A 267 4.88 0.79 -7.61
N VAL A 268 4.44 2.03 -7.71
CA VAL A 268 5.25 3.16 -8.14
C VAL A 268 5.85 3.81 -6.90
N ASP A 269 7.17 3.66 -6.72
CA ASP A 269 7.84 4.06 -5.48
C ASP A 269 8.50 5.44 -5.59
N CYS A 270 7.83 6.43 -5.01
CA CYS A 270 8.29 7.82 -4.89
C CYS A 270 9.02 8.08 -3.56
N SER A 271 9.51 7.05 -2.86
CA SER A 271 10.22 7.18 -1.57
C SER A 271 11.70 7.52 -1.71
N GLY A 272 12.23 7.52 -2.93
CA GLY A 272 13.65 7.80 -3.16
C GLY A 272 14.01 9.23 -2.78
N THR A 273 15.10 9.39 -2.04
CA THR A 273 15.79 10.68 -1.90
C THR A 273 16.84 10.80 -3.01
N GLY A 274 16.83 11.93 -3.72
CA GLY A 274 17.83 12.27 -4.75
C GLY A 274 17.34 12.16 -6.20
N GLU A 275 18.12 12.75 -7.11
CA GLU A 275 17.87 12.73 -8.55
C GLU A 275 18.09 11.31 -9.12
N LYS A 276 17.10 10.44 -8.96
CA LYS A 276 17.07 9.18 -9.71
C LYS A 276 16.68 9.49 -11.14
N SER A 277 17.35 8.83 -12.09
CA SER A 277 17.02 8.95 -13.53
C SER A 277 15.61 8.41 -13.84
N ALA A 278 15.10 7.47 -13.01
CA ALA A 278 13.78 6.88 -13.15
C ALA A 278 13.17 6.52 -11.78
N VAL A 279 11.84 6.55 -11.72
CA VAL A 279 11.06 6.09 -10.56
C VAL A 279 11.01 4.56 -10.55
N PRO A 280 11.39 3.89 -9.46
CA PRO A 280 11.25 2.44 -9.37
C PRO A 280 9.79 2.00 -9.46
N VAL A 281 9.53 0.98 -10.29
CA VAL A 281 8.25 0.28 -10.36
C VAL A 281 8.46 -1.17 -9.96
N TYR A 282 7.80 -1.59 -8.89
CA TYR A 282 7.86 -2.98 -8.41
C TYR A 282 6.62 -3.74 -8.88
N ARG A 283 6.83 -4.92 -9.45
CA ARG A 283 5.75 -5.81 -9.90
C ARG A 283 5.77 -7.09 -9.10
N LEU A 284 4.63 -7.43 -8.49
CA LEU A 284 4.45 -8.64 -7.70
C LEU A 284 3.34 -9.49 -8.33
N GLY A 285 3.50 -10.82 -8.23
CA GLY A 285 2.56 -11.78 -8.82
C GLY A 285 2.76 -12.00 -10.34
N GLU A 286 3.95 -11.75 -10.89
CA GLU A 286 4.20 -11.95 -12.33
C GLU A 286 4.03 -13.42 -12.77
N HIS A 287 4.19 -14.38 -11.87
CA HIS A 287 3.91 -15.80 -12.10
C HIS A 287 2.42 -16.12 -12.20
N LEU A 288 1.55 -15.21 -11.75
CA LEU A 288 0.11 -15.37 -11.81
C LEU A 288 -0.40 -15.22 -13.26
N PRO A 289 -1.54 -15.85 -13.60
CA PRO A 289 -2.11 -15.77 -14.94
C PRO A 289 -2.26 -14.34 -15.45
N ALA A 290 -2.20 -14.17 -16.78
CA ALA A 290 -2.35 -12.85 -17.41
C ALA A 290 -3.67 -12.14 -17.08
N HIS A 291 -4.73 -12.91 -16.78
CA HIS A 291 -6.06 -12.42 -16.42
C HIS A 291 -6.22 -12.11 -14.93
N ALA A 292 -5.19 -12.32 -14.10
CA ALA A 292 -5.25 -11.96 -12.69
C ALA A 292 -5.43 -10.44 -12.54
N PRO A 293 -6.32 -9.97 -11.65
CA PRO A 293 -6.55 -8.54 -11.44
C PRO A 293 -5.28 -7.85 -10.95
N ILE A 294 -5.09 -6.58 -11.33
CA ILE A 294 -3.92 -5.77 -10.96
C ILE A 294 -4.36 -4.65 -10.02
N ILE A 295 -3.67 -4.51 -8.89
CA ILE A 295 -3.79 -3.36 -7.98
C ILE A 295 -2.62 -2.41 -8.22
N TYR A 296 -2.91 -1.12 -8.38
CA TYR A 296 -1.90 -0.09 -8.55
C TYR A 296 -1.73 0.72 -7.27
N LEU A 297 -0.52 0.76 -6.73
CA LEU A 297 -0.19 1.48 -5.51
C LEU A 297 0.88 2.54 -5.80
N LEU A 298 0.76 3.69 -5.13
CA LEU A 298 1.83 4.68 -5.05
C LEU A 298 2.43 4.62 -3.66
N ARG A 299 3.75 4.48 -3.54
CA ARG A 299 4.45 4.48 -2.26
C ARG A 299 5.23 5.78 -2.08
N LYS A 300 5.11 6.42 -0.92
CA LYS A 300 5.95 7.54 -0.48
C LYS A 300 6.38 7.33 0.97
N GLY A 301 7.67 7.06 1.17
CA GLY A 301 8.21 6.59 2.45
C GLY A 301 7.60 5.24 2.86
N PRO A 302 7.12 5.07 4.10
CA PRO A 302 6.43 3.86 4.53
C PRO A 302 4.93 3.84 4.13
N HIS A 303 4.45 4.88 3.46
CA HIS A 303 3.02 5.08 3.25
C HIS A 303 2.58 4.69 1.83
N TYR A 304 1.42 4.05 1.73
CA TYR A 304 0.81 3.63 0.47
C TYR A 304 -0.45 4.43 0.19
N HIS A 305 -0.56 4.90 -1.05
CA HIS A 305 -1.77 5.43 -1.64
C HIS A 305 -2.28 4.50 -2.72
N LEU A 306 -3.56 4.62 -3.04
CA LEU A 306 -4.21 3.85 -4.08
C LEU A 306 -4.20 4.61 -5.39
N MET A 307 -3.87 3.94 -6.49
CA MET A 307 -4.12 4.44 -7.84
C MET A 307 -5.22 3.61 -8.49
N LEU A 308 -6.21 4.26 -9.08
CA LEU A 308 -7.29 3.57 -9.79
C LEU A 308 -7.45 4.09 -11.22
N PRO A 309 -7.79 3.24 -12.20
CA PRO A 309 -8.04 3.67 -13.57
C PRO A 309 -9.23 4.63 -13.67
N ALA A 310 -9.11 5.79 -14.31
CA ALA A 310 -10.26 6.71 -14.46
C ALA A 310 -11.41 6.11 -15.30
N GLN A 311 -11.14 5.09 -16.13
CA GLN A 311 -12.18 4.35 -16.86
C GLN A 311 -13.21 3.68 -15.92
N SER A 312 -12.88 3.55 -14.64
CA SER A 312 -13.79 3.05 -13.61
C SER A 312 -14.77 4.14 -13.12
N GLU A 313 -14.51 5.44 -13.29
CA GLU A 313 -15.43 6.53 -12.88
C GLU A 313 -16.72 6.65 -13.73
N GLY A 314 -17.12 5.63 -14.49
CA GLY A 314 -18.34 5.66 -15.29
C GLY A 314 -18.23 6.47 -16.59
N GLU A 315 -17.04 7.02 -16.89
CA GLU A 315 -16.68 7.44 -18.26
C GLU A 315 -16.50 6.17 -19.11
N ARG A 316 -17.63 5.58 -19.54
CA ARG A 316 -17.61 4.73 -20.73
C ARG A 316 -16.99 5.56 -21.84
N VAL A 317 -15.77 5.21 -22.24
CA VAL A 317 -15.18 5.63 -23.50
C VAL A 317 -16.22 5.34 -24.59
N VAL A 318 -16.91 6.38 -25.03
CA VAL A 318 -17.72 6.35 -26.24
C VAL A 318 -16.71 6.26 -27.38
N GLY A 319 -16.30 5.06 -27.75
CA GLY A 319 -15.39 4.89 -28.89
C GLY A 319 -14.52 3.65 -28.86
N SER A 320 -15.12 2.46 -28.94
CA SER A 320 -14.48 1.33 -29.65
C SER A 320 -15.52 0.31 -30.11
N ASP A 321 -16.62 0.79 -30.69
CA ASP A 321 -17.38 0.00 -31.67
C ASP A 321 -16.97 0.50 -33.06
N SER A 322 -15.81 0.04 -33.51
CA SER A 322 -15.44 0.11 -34.92
C SER A 322 -14.46 -1.01 -35.24
N GLU A 323 -15.04 -1.98 -35.97
CA GLU A 323 -14.47 -3.11 -36.73
C GLU A 323 -14.26 -4.45 -36.01
#